data_AF-A0A9E4R8F3-F1
#
_entry.id   AF-A0A9E4R8F3-F1
#
_cell.length_a   1.000
_cell.length_b   1.000
_cell.length_c   1.000
_cell.angle_alpha   90.00
_cell.angle_beta   90.00
_cell.angle_gamma   90.00
#
_symmetry.space_group_name_H-M   'P 1'
#
loop_
_entity.id
_entity.type
_entity.pdbx_description
1 polymer ?
#
loop_
_entity_poly.entity_id
_entity_poly.type
_entity_poly.pdbx_seq_one_letter_code
_entity_poly.pdbx_strand_id
1 'polypeptide(L)'
;MTIREELDEAGVHQLAEEFERRDAEYAIRWALEKFRSRAAICTSFQAEGMVILDMATRIDPGVRVFTIDTGRMPKETHELVDRVRERYGIRVEVHYPDFEELTRFVSMHGTNPFYRSQSLRQLCCEIRKVRPLIAALSDKEAWITGVRRSQTANRSGAGKVELDKAHGNIVKVNPLADWSEDRVWEYIRANDVPYNELYD
;
A
#
# COMPACT_ATOMS: atom_id res chain seq x y z
N MET A 1 21.89 20.16 0.19
CA MET A 1 20.45 20.12 -0.11
C MET A 1 19.88 18.89 0.57
N THR A 2 18.91 19.05 1.45
CA THR A 2 18.25 17.91 2.10
C THR A 2 17.26 17.27 1.11
N ILE A 3 16.95 15.97 1.26
CA ILE A 3 15.96 15.26 0.42
C ILE A 3 14.61 16.01 0.37
N ARG A 4 14.27 16.76 1.43
CA ARG A 4 13.07 17.58 1.53
C ARG A 4 13.08 18.85 0.67
N GLU A 5 14.26 19.38 0.31
CA GLU A 5 14.38 20.56 -0.55
C GLU A 5 14.26 20.19 -2.06
N GLU A 6 14.53 18.94 -2.44
CA GLU A 6 14.40 18.44 -3.82
C GLU A 6 12.99 17.90 -4.15
N LEU A 7 12.17 17.64 -3.14
CA LEU A 7 10.87 16.98 -3.25
C LEU A 7 9.74 17.88 -2.72
N ASP A 8 9.85 19.17 -2.99
CA ASP A 8 8.72 20.07 -2.83
C ASP A 8 7.62 19.75 -3.88
N GLU A 9 6.49 20.47 -3.81
CA GLU A 9 5.34 20.20 -4.68
C GLU A 9 5.70 20.31 -6.18
N ALA A 10 6.59 21.23 -6.55
CA ALA A 10 7.03 21.42 -7.93
C ALA A 10 7.96 20.29 -8.37
N GLY A 11 8.92 19.90 -7.54
CA GLY A 11 9.84 18.79 -7.82
C GLY A 11 9.11 17.46 -7.97
N VAL A 12 8.12 17.18 -7.12
CA VAL A 12 7.30 15.97 -7.24
C VAL A 12 6.43 15.99 -8.49
N HIS A 13 5.89 17.15 -8.89
CA HIS A 13 5.12 17.26 -10.12
C HIS A 13 5.97 16.95 -11.36
N GLN A 14 7.20 17.49 -11.42
CA GLN A 14 8.12 17.20 -12.52
C GLN A 14 8.52 15.72 -12.57
N LEU A 15 8.76 15.10 -11.41
CA LEU A 15 9.02 13.66 -11.31
C LEU A 15 7.81 12.84 -11.79
N ALA A 16 6.59 13.26 -11.45
CA ALA A 16 5.38 12.56 -11.89
C ALA A 16 5.31 12.48 -13.42
N GLU A 17 5.55 13.59 -14.12
CA GLU A 17 5.55 13.63 -15.59
C GLU A 17 6.64 12.74 -16.21
N GLU A 18 7.84 12.73 -15.63
CA GLU A 18 8.91 11.85 -16.10
C GLU A 18 8.51 10.38 -15.92
N PHE A 19 7.94 10.04 -14.76
CA PHE A 19 7.65 8.66 -14.37
C PHE A 19 6.52 8.05 -15.19
N GLU A 20 5.64 8.85 -15.79
CA GLU A 20 4.61 8.34 -16.72
C GLU A 20 5.21 7.49 -17.84
N ARG A 21 6.42 7.82 -18.30
CA ARG A 21 7.13 7.09 -19.36
C ARG A 21 8.02 5.94 -18.85
N ARG A 22 8.14 5.77 -17.54
CA ARG A 22 8.96 4.74 -16.89
C ARG A 22 8.14 3.51 -16.57
N ASP A 23 8.78 2.35 -16.51
CA ASP A 23 8.10 1.13 -16.07
C ASP A 23 7.95 1.06 -14.53
N ALA A 24 7.22 0.05 -14.07
CA ALA A 24 6.95 -0.15 -12.65
C ALA A 24 8.23 -0.44 -11.85
N GLU A 25 9.15 -1.24 -12.39
CA GLU A 25 10.41 -1.58 -11.72
C GLU A 25 11.30 -0.37 -11.52
N TYR A 26 11.33 0.57 -12.48
CA TYR A 26 12.03 1.83 -12.34
C TYR A 26 11.47 2.66 -11.17
N ALA A 27 10.14 2.79 -11.08
CA ALA A 27 9.52 3.55 -10.00
C ALA A 27 9.79 2.92 -8.62
N ILE A 28 9.73 1.58 -8.53
CA ILE A 28 10.07 0.83 -7.31
C ILE A 28 11.53 1.05 -6.95
N ARG A 29 12.46 0.80 -7.88
CA ARG A 29 13.90 0.95 -7.67
C ARG A 29 14.26 2.35 -7.21
N TRP A 30 13.72 3.37 -7.86
CA TRP A 30 13.94 4.77 -7.48
C TRP A 30 13.52 5.03 -6.02
N ALA A 31 12.33 4.56 -5.63
CA ALA A 31 11.83 4.78 -4.28
C ALA A 31 12.73 4.10 -3.22
N LEU A 32 13.10 2.85 -3.47
CA LEU A 32 13.96 2.08 -2.58
C LEU A 32 15.38 2.68 -2.50
N GLU A 33 15.92 3.20 -3.61
CA GLU A 33 17.24 3.81 -3.63
C GLU A 33 17.28 5.23 -3.03
N LYS A 34 16.25 6.04 -3.26
CA LYS A 34 16.20 7.42 -2.77
C LYS A 34 15.93 7.48 -1.27
N PHE A 35 15.00 6.67 -0.76
CA PHE A 35 14.53 6.75 0.63
C PHE A 35 15.07 5.64 1.53
N ARG A 36 15.63 4.56 0.96
CA ARG A 36 16.23 3.44 1.71
C ARG A 36 15.25 2.91 2.76
N SER A 37 15.68 2.78 4.01
CA SER A 37 14.86 2.29 5.14
C SER A 37 13.65 3.16 5.50
N ARG A 38 13.53 4.37 4.90
CA ARG A 38 12.39 5.28 5.05
C ARG A 38 11.34 5.12 3.94
N ALA A 39 11.55 4.21 2.98
CA ALA A 39 10.50 3.71 2.09
C ALA A 39 9.95 2.37 2.61
N ALA A 40 8.65 2.16 2.43
CA ALA A 40 8.03 0.87 2.68
C ALA A 40 6.86 0.60 1.72
N ILE A 41 6.62 -0.67 1.40
CA ILE A 41 5.44 -1.12 0.66
C ILE A 41 4.28 -1.24 1.63
N CYS A 42 3.18 -0.56 1.32
CA CYS A 42 1.91 -0.72 2.02
C CYS A 42 1.00 -1.63 1.19
N THR A 43 0.73 -2.84 1.67
CA THR A 43 -0.06 -3.82 0.92
C THR A 43 -1.18 -4.44 1.77
N SER A 44 -2.35 -4.60 1.15
CA SER A 44 -3.46 -5.44 1.61
C SER A 44 -3.40 -6.85 1.00
N PHE A 45 -2.30 -7.18 0.31
CA PHE A 45 -2.09 -8.45 -0.41
C PHE A 45 -3.12 -8.73 -1.52
N GLN A 46 -3.68 -7.67 -2.10
CA GLN A 46 -4.40 -7.74 -3.36
C GLN A 46 -3.43 -7.95 -4.54
N ALA A 47 -3.94 -8.35 -5.69
CA ALA A 47 -3.17 -8.72 -6.88
C ALA A 47 -2.04 -7.71 -7.22
N GLU A 48 -2.34 -6.41 -7.18
CA GLU A 48 -1.38 -5.34 -7.48
C GLU A 48 -0.28 -5.23 -6.44
N GLY A 49 -0.66 -5.37 -5.17
CA GLY A 49 0.29 -5.38 -4.06
C GLY A 49 1.23 -6.57 -4.14
N MET A 50 0.75 -7.71 -4.63
CA MET A 50 1.55 -8.92 -4.86
C MET A 50 2.56 -8.73 -6.00
N VAL A 51 2.15 -8.12 -7.11
CA VAL A 51 3.08 -7.77 -8.21
C VAL A 51 4.19 -6.83 -7.72
N ILE A 52 3.84 -5.76 -7.00
CA ILE A 52 4.82 -4.80 -6.48
C ILE A 52 5.77 -5.48 -5.50
N LEU A 53 5.26 -6.37 -4.63
CA LEU A 53 6.07 -7.09 -3.66
C LEU A 53 7.06 -8.04 -4.35
N ASP A 54 6.64 -8.81 -5.36
CA ASP A 54 7.53 -9.66 -6.14
C ASP A 54 8.64 -8.85 -6.84
N MET A 55 8.28 -7.77 -7.54
CA MET A 55 9.26 -6.87 -8.16
C MET A 55 10.25 -6.29 -7.14
N ALA A 56 9.73 -5.76 -6.03
CA ALA A 56 10.53 -5.07 -5.04
C ALA A 56 11.50 -5.99 -4.30
N THR A 57 11.08 -7.21 -3.96
CA THR A 57 11.95 -8.18 -3.28
C THR A 57 13.07 -8.71 -4.18
N ARG A 58 12.87 -8.74 -5.51
CA ARG A 58 13.94 -9.00 -6.49
C ARG A 58 14.93 -7.83 -6.60
N ILE A 59 14.46 -6.60 -6.42
CA ILE A 59 15.28 -5.39 -6.46
C ILE A 59 16.09 -5.22 -5.17
N ASP A 60 15.44 -5.37 -4.02
CA ASP A 60 16.01 -5.24 -2.69
C ASP A 60 15.37 -6.27 -1.74
N PRO A 61 16.07 -7.38 -1.42
CA PRO A 61 15.59 -8.37 -0.46
C PRO A 61 15.34 -7.81 0.95
N GLY A 62 15.89 -6.64 1.27
CA GLY A 62 15.70 -5.94 2.54
C GLY A 62 14.52 -4.96 2.56
N VAL A 63 13.70 -4.91 1.51
CA VAL A 63 12.57 -3.99 1.41
C VAL A 63 11.61 -4.15 2.60
N ARG A 64 11.22 -3.01 3.20
CA ARG A 64 10.19 -3.01 4.26
C ARG A 64 8.81 -3.18 3.65
N VAL A 65 8.06 -4.13 4.18
CA VAL A 65 6.65 -4.37 3.80
C VAL A 65 5.81 -4.29 5.05
N PHE A 66 4.72 -3.52 4.98
CA PHE A 66 3.76 -3.45 6.06
C PHE A 66 2.32 -3.57 5.58
N THR A 67 1.45 -3.98 6.50
CA THR A 67 0.01 -4.09 6.31
C THR A 67 -0.74 -3.55 7.52
N ILE A 68 -2.00 -3.16 7.30
CA ILE A 68 -2.90 -2.78 8.38
C ILE A 68 -3.91 -3.91 8.57
N ASP A 69 -3.69 -4.74 9.59
CA ASP A 69 -4.66 -5.76 9.95
C ASP A 69 -5.81 -5.10 10.72
N THR A 70 -6.91 -4.88 10.02
CA THR A 70 -8.12 -4.29 10.57
C THR A 70 -8.78 -5.15 11.66
N GLY A 71 -8.30 -6.37 11.90
CA GLY A 71 -8.91 -7.41 12.74
C GLY A 71 -10.11 -8.08 12.08
N ARG A 72 -10.37 -7.78 10.80
CA ARG A 72 -11.54 -8.21 10.01
C ARG A 72 -11.15 -8.67 8.60
N MET A 73 -9.86 -8.92 8.35
CA MET A 73 -9.42 -9.49 7.08
C MET A 73 -9.90 -10.95 6.98
N PRO A 74 -10.17 -11.43 5.75
CA PRO A 74 -10.41 -12.85 5.52
C PRO A 74 -9.23 -13.72 5.97
N LYS A 75 -9.52 -14.97 6.33
CA LYS A 75 -8.50 -15.95 6.73
C LYS A 75 -7.47 -16.16 5.62
N GLU A 76 -7.94 -16.18 4.37
CA GLU A 76 -7.16 -16.36 3.16
C GLU A 76 -6.12 -15.24 2.98
N THR A 77 -6.42 -14.02 3.46
CA THR A 77 -5.45 -12.92 3.49
C THR A 77 -4.33 -13.20 4.49
N HIS A 78 -4.66 -13.70 5.69
CA HIS A 78 -3.64 -14.06 6.68
C HIS A 78 -2.77 -15.23 6.19
N GLU A 79 -3.37 -16.25 5.58
CA GLU A 79 -2.65 -17.37 4.97
C GLU A 79 -1.71 -16.90 3.86
N LEU A 80 -2.15 -15.96 3.02
CA LEU A 80 -1.30 -15.35 2.01
C LEU A 80 -0.13 -14.56 2.63
N VAL A 81 -0.34 -13.85 3.74
CA VAL A 81 0.75 -13.15 4.44
C VAL A 81 1.85 -14.13 4.86
N ASP A 82 1.47 -15.30 5.37
CA ASP A 82 2.43 -16.33 5.79
C ASP A 82 3.14 -16.95 4.57
N ARG A 83 2.41 -17.26 3.49
CA ARG A 83 3.03 -17.69 2.22
C ARG A 83 4.01 -16.66 1.67
N VAL A 84 3.71 -15.36 1.79
CA VAL A 84 4.61 -14.28 1.37
C VAL A 84 5.90 -14.26 2.18
N ARG A 85 5.79 -14.39 3.52
CA ARG A 85 6.98 -14.46 4.39
C ARG A 85 7.88 -15.63 4.00
N GLU A 86 7.30 -16.80 3.76
CA GLU A 86 8.03 -18.00 3.36
C GLU A 86 8.63 -17.87 1.95
N ARG A 87 7.84 -17.41 0.97
CA ARG A 87 8.25 -17.32 -0.44
C ARG A 87 9.40 -16.35 -0.67
N TYR A 88 9.37 -15.20 -0.01
CA TYR A 88 10.28 -14.08 -0.25
C TYR A 88 11.32 -13.89 0.86
N GLY A 89 11.21 -14.60 1.99
CA GLY A 89 12.14 -14.47 3.10
C GLY A 89 12.12 -13.10 3.80
N ILE A 90 10.99 -12.37 3.69
CA ILE A 90 10.84 -11.03 4.26
C ILE A 90 10.01 -11.04 5.55
N ARG A 91 10.23 -10.02 6.38
CA ARG A 91 9.31 -9.69 7.48
C ARG A 91 8.20 -8.78 6.96
N VAL A 92 6.96 -9.15 7.25
CA VAL A 92 5.80 -8.26 7.11
C VAL A 92 5.50 -7.61 8.47
N GLU A 93 5.63 -6.29 8.53
CA GLU A 93 5.21 -5.46 9.66
C GLU A 93 3.68 -5.38 9.69
N VAL A 94 3.05 -5.85 10.77
CA VAL A 94 1.59 -5.82 10.92
C VAL A 94 1.21 -4.76 11.93
N HIS A 95 0.44 -3.76 11.48
CA HIS A 95 -0.11 -2.73 12.34
C HIS A 95 -1.58 -3.02 12.64
N TYR A 96 -1.97 -2.80 13.88
CA TYR A 96 -3.32 -3.06 14.37
C TYR A 96 -4.02 -1.76 14.81
N PRO A 97 -5.37 -1.75 14.90
CA PRO A 97 -6.13 -0.66 15.49
C PRO A 97 -5.72 -0.43 16.94
N ASP A 98 -5.83 0.82 17.40
CA ASP A 98 -5.70 1.12 18.82
C ASP A 98 -6.71 0.31 19.64
N PHE A 99 -6.20 -0.39 20.66
CA PHE A 99 -6.99 -1.34 21.43
C PHE A 99 -8.13 -0.66 22.17
N GLU A 100 -7.87 0.47 22.83
CA GLU A 100 -8.90 1.15 23.63
C GLU A 100 -9.99 1.74 22.76
N GLU A 101 -9.61 2.38 21.66
CA GLU A 101 -10.56 2.94 20.72
C GLU A 101 -11.43 1.86 20.08
N LEU A 102 -10.81 0.77 19.63
CA LEU A 102 -11.54 -0.35 19.05
C LEU A 102 -12.52 -0.96 20.07
N THR A 103 -12.08 -1.11 21.32
CA THR A 103 -12.91 -1.64 22.41
C THR A 103 -14.13 -0.76 22.68
N ARG A 104 -13.93 0.56 22.77
CA ARG A 104 -15.03 1.52 22.95
C ARG A 104 -16.02 1.45 21.77
N PHE A 105 -15.51 1.47 20.53
CA PHE A 105 -16.33 1.44 19.33
C PHE A 105 -17.19 0.17 19.23
N VAL A 106 -16.59 -1.01 19.44
CA VAL A 106 -17.32 -2.29 19.39
C VAL A 106 -18.32 -2.41 20.54
N SER A 107 -17.97 -1.94 21.74
CA SER A 107 -18.89 -1.95 22.89
C SER A 107 -20.14 -1.10 22.64
N MET A 108 -19.99 0.07 21.99
CA MET A 108 -21.11 0.97 21.70
C MET A 108 -21.94 0.54 20.49
N HIS A 109 -21.30 0.02 19.44
CA HIS A 109 -21.96 -0.18 18.14
C HIS A 109 -22.04 -1.64 17.69
N GLY A 110 -21.50 -2.58 18.47
CA GLY A 110 -21.41 -4.00 18.14
C GLY A 110 -20.27 -4.32 17.18
N THR A 111 -20.16 -5.60 16.79
CA THR A 111 -19.04 -6.11 15.96
C THR A 111 -19.11 -5.67 14.49
N ASN A 112 -20.32 -5.50 13.95
CA ASN A 112 -20.57 -5.21 12.53
C ASN A 112 -21.37 -3.92 12.27
N PRO A 113 -20.94 -2.76 12.80
CA PRO A 113 -21.70 -1.52 12.71
C PRO A 113 -21.71 -0.91 11.30
N PHE A 114 -20.74 -1.29 10.45
CA PHE A 114 -20.60 -0.84 9.05
C PHE A 114 -21.72 -1.29 8.09
N TYR A 115 -22.60 -2.20 8.52
CA TYR A 115 -23.83 -2.54 7.79
C TYR A 115 -25.01 -1.65 8.15
N ARG A 116 -24.93 -0.89 9.25
CA ARG A 116 -26.08 -0.13 9.78
C ARG A 116 -26.18 1.28 9.19
N SER A 117 -25.06 1.92 8.88
CA SER A 117 -25.05 3.24 8.23
C SER A 117 -23.71 3.54 7.55
N GLN A 118 -23.73 4.54 6.65
CA GLN A 118 -22.51 5.07 6.04
C GLN A 118 -21.58 5.72 7.08
N SER A 119 -22.13 6.46 8.06
CA SER A 119 -21.34 7.10 9.12
C SER A 119 -20.61 6.07 9.98
N LEU A 120 -21.28 4.98 10.36
CA LEU A 120 -20.67 3.90 11.13
C LEU A 120 -19.63 3.12 10.31
N ARG A 121 -19.83 3.00 8.99
CA ARG A 121 -18.83 2.44 8.08
C ARG A 121 -17.59 3.31 8.00
N GLN A 122 -17.76 4.62 7.86
CA GLN A 122 -16.65 5.59 7.85
C GLN A 122 -15.88 5.55 9.18
N LEU A 123 -16.59 5.59 10.32
CA LEU A 123 -15.97 5.48 11.63
C LEU A 123 -15.24 4.14 11.84
N CYS A 124 -15.81 3.03 11.37
CA CYS A 124 -15.14 1.74 11.40
C CYS A 124 -13.83 1.75 10.58
N CYS A 125 -13.84 2.33 9.38
CA CYS A 125 -12.65 2.49 8.54
C CYS A 125 -11.62 3.43 9.19
N GLU A 126 -12.09 4.51 9.79
CA GLU A 126 -11.25 5.49 10.47
C GLU A 126 -10.44 4.83 11.58
N ILE A 127 -11.12 4.11 12.48
CA ILE A 127 -10.53 3.43 13.63
C ILE A 127 -9.65 2.25 13.20
N ARG A 128 -10.19 1.37 12.33
CA ARG A 128 -9.50 0.12 12.01
C ARG A 128 -8.39 0.24 10.98
N LYS A 129 -8.41 1.29 10.16
CA LYS A 129 -7.52 1.42 8.99
C LYS A 129 -6.81 2.76 8.92
N VAL A 130 -7.53 3.88 8.95
CA VAL A 130 -6.94 5.20 8.66
C VAL A 130 -5.96 5.61 9.76
N ARG A 131 -6.35 5.55 11.03
CA ARG A 131 -5.46 5.96 12.14
C ARG A 131 -4.23 5.04 12.29
N PRO A 132 -4.36 3.70 12.20
CA PRO A 132 -3.19 2.83 12.19
C PRO A 132 -2.28 3.08 10.99
N LEU A 133 -2.83 3.41 9.82
CA LEU A 133 -2.04 3.78 8.64
C LEU A 133 -1.24 5.07 8.89
N ILE A 134 -1.87 6.11 9.42
CA ILE A 134 -1.18 7.37 9.78
C ILE A 134 -0.02 7.08 10.74
N ALA A 135 -0.24 6.24 11.77
CA ALA A 135 0.81 5.86 12.70
C ALA A 135 1.95 5.08 12.01
N ALA A 136 1.62 4.12 11.13
CA ALA A 136 2.59 3.31 10.39
C ALA A 136 3.44 4.12 9.37
N LEU A 137 2.93 5.28 8.93
CA LEU A 137 3.62 6.18 8.01
C LEU A 137 4.46 7.25 8.71
N SER A 138 4.34 7.40 10.03
CA SER A 138 4.95 8.51 10.77
C SER A 138 6.49 8.55 10.73
N ASP A 139 7.15 7.40 10.50
CA ASP A 139 8.60 7.26 10.35
C ASP A 139 9.07 7.20 8.88
N LYS A 140 8.15 7.34 7.92
CA LYS A 140 8.41 7.16 6.49
C LYS A 140 8.55 8.49 5.78
N GLU A 141 9.35 8.49 4.71
CA GLU A 141 9.41 9.59 3.74
C GLU A 141 8.79 9.20 2.40
N ALA A 142 8.64 7.90 2.14
CA ALA A 142 7.91 7.41 1.00
C ALA A 142 7.15 6.11 1.30
N TRP A 143 6.07 5.87 0.56
CA TRP A 143 5.34 4.62 0.61
C TRP A 143 4.88 4.18 -0.78
N ILE A 144 4.98 2.88 -1.03
CA ILE A 144 4.66 2.26 -2.32
C ILE A 144 3.32 1.55 -2.20
N THR A 145 2.39 1.81 -3.13
CA THR A 145 1.02 1.26 -3.08
C THR A 145 0.58 0.64 -4.40
N GLY A 146 -0.36 -0.30 -4.33
CA GLY A 146 -0.95 -0.99 -5.50
C GLY A 146 -2.09 -0.23 -6.20
N VAL A 147 -2.11 1.11 -6.10
CA VAL A 147 -3.16 1.92 -6.73
C VAL A 147 -2.99 1.93 -8.26
N ARG A 148 -4.09 1.66 -8.98
CA ARG A 148 -4.20 1.84 -10.43
C ARG A 148 -5.33 2.81 -10.79
N ARG A 149 -5.17 3.52 -11.91
CA ARG A 149 -6.17 4.48 -12.41
C ARG A 149 -7.51 3.83 -12.73
N SER A 150 -7.48 2.60 -13.22
CA SER A 150 -8.64 1.83 -13.66
C SER A 150 -9.44 1.18 -12.52
N GLN A 151 -8.98 1.21 -11.26
CA GLN A 151 -9.66 0.52 -10.15
C GLN A 151 -10.99 1.18 -9.73
N THR A 152 -11.04 2.51 -9.68
CA THR A 152 -12.25 3.26 -9.29
C THR A 152 -12.22 4.64 -9.95
N ALA A 153 -13.39 5.26 -10.16
CA ALA A 153 -13.48 6.62 -10.70
C ALA A 153 -12.62 7.65 -9.93
N ASN A 154 -12.53 7.51 -8.60
CA ASN A 154 -11.74 8.40 -7.74
C ASN A 154 -10.21 8.22 -7.89
N ARG A 155 -9.73 7.25 -8.68
CA ARG A 155 -8.31 6.95 -8.89
C ARG A 155 -7.82 7.33 -10.29
N SER A 156 -8.71 7.80 -11.18
CA SER A 156 -8.37 8.08 -12.59
C SER A 156 -7.21 9.07 -12.77
N GLY A 157 -7.05 10.01 -11.83
CA GLY A 157 -5.96 11.00 -11.82
C GLY A 157 -4.69 10.56 -11.10
N ALA A 158 -4.59 9.31 -10.61
CA ALA A 158 -3.44 8.89 -9.81
C ALA A 158 -2.14 8.90 -10.64
N GLY A 159 -1.14 9.67 -10.22
CA GLY A 159 0.22 9.67 -10.78
C GLY A 159 1.03 8.46 -10.31
N LYS A 160 2.07 8.08 -11.08
CA LYS A 160 3.05 7.09 -10.60
C LYS A 160 3.84 7.57 -9.38
N VAL A 161 4.02 8.88 -9.25
CA VAL A 161 4.62 9.55 -8.08
C VAL A 161 3.74 10.73 -7.72
N GLU A 162 3.43 10.88 -6.44
CA GLU A 162 2.57 11.93 -5.91
C GLU A 162 3.07 12.38 -4.54
N LEU A 163 2.70 13.61 -4.14
CA LEU A 163 2.90 14.07 -2.77
C LEU A 163 1.64 13.78 -1.95
N ASP A 164 1.77 12.98 -0.90
CA ASP A 164 0.66 12.65 -0.01
C ASP A 164 0.49 13.70 1.08
N LYS A 165 -0.33 14.71 0.78
CA LYS A 165 -0.65 15.79 1.70
C LYS A 165 -1.41 15.30 2.95
N ALA A 166 -2.12 14.18 2.87
CA ALA A 166 -2.90 13.64 3.99
C ALA A 166 -2.02 12.96 5.05
N HIS A 167 -0.82 12.51 4.66
CA HIS A 167 0.09 11.75 5.53
C HIS A 167 1.42 12.48 5.76
N GLY A 168 1.40 13.82 5.85
CA GLY A 168 2.57 14.61 6.23
C GLY A 168 3.50 15.00 5.09
N ASN A 169 2.96 15.11 3.86
CA ASN A 169 3.72 15.43 2.64
C ASN A 169 4.85 14.42 2.37
N ILE A 170 4.55 13.14 2.53
CA ILE A 170 5.46 12.05 2.15
C ILE A 170 5.23 11.66 0.69
N VAL A 171 6.23 11.09 0.04
CA VAL A 171 6.12 10.67 -1.36
C VAL A 171 5.32 9.38 -1.46
N LYS A 172 4.25 9.39 -2.27
CA LYS A 172 3.48 8.20 -2.61
C LYS A 172 3.87 7.71 -3.99
N VAL A 173 4.22 6.44 -4.09
CA VAL A 173 4.59 5.80 -5.36
C VAL A 173 3.54 4.77 -5.70
N ASN A 174 2.99 4.86 -6.91
CA ASN A 174 1.99 3.96 -7.46
C ASN A 174 2.56 3.32 -8.74
N PRO A 175 3.48 2.33 -8.65
CA PRO A 175 4.24 1.83 -9.80
C PRO A 175 3.37 1.28 -10.93
N LEU A 176 2.18 0.80 -10.59
CA LEU A 176 1.23 0.16 -11.49
C LEU A 176 0.11 1.12 -11.93
N ALA A 177 0.24 2.43 -11.73
CA ALA A 177 -0.82 3.41 -11.98
C ALA A 177 -1.44 3.29 -13.39
N ASP A 178 -0.62 2.96 -14.39
CA ASP A 178 -0.95 2.81 -15.81
C ASP A 178 -1.22 1.36 -16.24
N TRP A 179 -1.14 0.38 -15.34
CA TRP A 179 -1.40 -1.02 -15.69
C TRP A 179 -2.91 -1.31 -15.81
N SER A 180 -3.27 -2.08 -16.83
CA SER A 180 -4.58 -2.76 -16.87
C SER A 180 -4.65 -3.87 -15.84
N GLU A 181 -5.87 -4.32 -15.52
CA GLU A 181 -6.06 -5.52 -14.70
C GLU A 181 -5.48 -6.77 -15.37
N ASP A 182 -5.68 -6.93 -16.68
CA ASP A 182 -5.13 -8.06 -17.43
C ASP A 182 -3.61 -8.15 -17.30
N ARG A 183 -2.91 -7.00 -17.39
CA ARG A 183 -1.45 -6.94 -17.25
C ARG A 183 -0.98 -7.35 -15.84
N VAL A 184 -1.73 -6.99 -14.80
CA VAL A 184 -1.45 -7.43 -13.41
C VAL A 184 -1.51 -8.95 -13.34
N TRP A 185 -2.57 -9.54 -13.87
CA TRP A 185 -2.77 -11.00 -13.83
C TRP A 185 -1.83 -11.77 -14.75
N GLU A 186 -1.48 -11.23 -15.91
CA GLU A 186 -0.43 -11.77 -16.78
C GLU A 186 0.90 -11.84 -16.04
N TYR A 187 1.28 -10.78 -15.32
CA TYR A 187 2.50 -10.78 -14.52
C TYR A 187 2.44 -11.85 -13.41
N ILE A 188 1.33 -11.91 -12.66
CA ILE A 188 1.14 -12.89 -11.58
C ILE A 188 1.35 -14.31 -12.09
N ARG A 189 0.69 -14.67 -13.20
CA ARG A 189 0.81 -16.00 -13.81
C ARG A 189 2.20 -16.27 -14.37
N ALA A 190 2.79 -15.30 -15.07
CA ALA A 190 4.10 -15.47 -15.69
C ALA A 190 5.24 -15.61 -14.68
N ASN A 191 5.09 -15.06 -13.47
CA ASN A 191 6.11 -15.05 -12.43
C ASN A 191 5.80 -15.98 -11.24
N ASP A 192 4.71 -16.75 -11.31
CA ASP A 192 4.24 -17.63 -10.23
C ASP A 192 4.15 -16.88 -8.89
N VAL A 193 3.55 -15.68 -8.95
CA VAL A 193 3.38 -14.82 -7.77
C VAL A 193 2.24 -15.38 -6.92
N PRO A 194 2.45 -15.66 -5.62
CA PRO A 194 1.35 -16.08 -4.77
C PRO A 194 0.29 -14.97 -4.70
N TYR A 195 -0.97 -15.34 -4.89
CA TYR A 195 -2.11 -14.44 -4.79
C TYR A 195 -3.15 -15.01 -3.82
N ASN A 196 -4.18 -14.21 -3.54
CA ASN A 196 -5.21 -14.57 -2.56
C ASN A 196 -6.20 -15.56 -3.19
N GLU A 197 -6.53 -16.64 -2.49
CA GLU A 197 -7.42 -17.68 -3.01
C GLU A 197 -8.85 -17.16 -3.27
N LEU A 198 -9.24 -16.03 -2.66
CA LEU A 198 -10.54 -15.39 -2.88
C LEU A 198 -10.72 -14.78 -4.29
N TYR A 199 -9.71 -14.87 -5.15
CA TYR A 199 -9.83 -14.49 -6.56
C TYR A 199 -10.35 -15.62 -7.46
N ASP A 200 -10.36 -16.86 -6.96
CA ASP A 200 -10.89 -18.05 -7.63
C ASP A 200 -12.27 -18.46 -7.06
#